data_AF-A0A482ZXZ7-F1
#
_entry.id   AF-A0A482ZXZ7-F1
#
_cell.length_a   1.000
_cell.length_b   1.000
_cell.length_c   1.000
_cell.angle_alpha   90.00
_cell.angle_beta   90.00
_cell.angle_gamma   90.00
#
_symmetry.space_group_name_H-M   'P 1'
#
loop_
_entity.id
_entity.type
_entity.pdbx_description
1 polymer ?
#
loop_
_entity_poly.entity_id
_entity_poly.type
_entity_poly.pdbx_seq_one_letter_code
_entity_poly.pdbx_strand_id
1 'polypeptide(L)' 'MKKQGYSQTFIANSMGRSNSTISRELSRNTGNRGYCHKQANNLACERHQQNKLTAEIKHYISKKLKEY' A
#
# COMPACT_ATOMS: atom_id res chain seq x y z
N MET A 1 -3.45 -15.91 1.49
CA MET A 1 -2.72 -16.46 0.32
C MET A 1 -2.23 -17.88 0.54
N LYS A 2 -1.32 -18.19 1.48
CA LYS A 2 -0.85 -19.57 1.69
C LYS A 2 -1.96 -20.60 1.96
N LYS A 3 -3.04 -20.18 2.63
CA LYS A 3 -4.19 -21.05 2.94
C LYS A 3 -4.98 -21.53 1.70
N GLN A 4 -4.91 -20.81 0.58
CA GLN A 4 -5.56 -21.18 -0.68
C GLN A 4 -4.59 -21.88 -1.65
N GLY A 5 -3.32 -22.08 -1.28
CA GLY A 5 -2.34 -22.82 -2.10
C GLY A 5 -1.78 -22.08 -3.32
N TYR A 6 -2.23 -20.85 -3.61
CA TYR A 6 -1.74 -20.11 -4.78
C TYR A 6 -0.29 -19.65 -4.64
N SER A 7 0.49 -19.88 -5.69
CA SER A 7 1.86 -19.38 -5.79
C SER A 7 1.88 -17.87 -6.08
N GLN A 8 2.94 -17.17 -5.65
CA GLN A 8 3.10 -15.75 -5.95
C GLN A 8 3.18 -15.49 -7.46
N THR A 9 3.79 -16.40 -8.22
CA THR A 9 3.87 -16.34 -9.68
C THR A 9 2.48 -16.40 -10.32
N PHE A 10 1.62 -17.30 -9.87
CA PHE A 10 0.25 -17.41 -10.36
C PHE A 10 -0.53 -16.10 -10.14
N ILE A 11 -0.40 -15.53 -8.94
CA ILE A 11 -1.08 -14.28 -8.56
C ILE A 11 -0.51 -13.07 -9.33
N ALA A 12 0.80 -13.07 -9.58
CA ALA A 12 1.46 -12.05 -10.37
C ALA A 12 0.91 -12.06 -11.82
N ASN A 13 0.87 -13.24 -12.43
CA ASN A 13 0.37 -13.41 -13.79
C ASN A 13 -1.12 -13.07 -13.91
N SER A 14 -1.95 -13.52 -12.97
CA SER A 14 -3.39 -13.24 -13.00
C SER A 14 -3.72 -11.75 -12.86
N MET A 15 -2.87 -10.99 -12.16
CA MET A 15 -3.03 -9.54 -11.99
C MET A 15 -2.22 -8.70 -12.99
N GLY A 16 -1.47 -9.33 -13.91
CA GLY A 16 -0.59 -8.64 -14.84
C GLY A 16 0.53 -7.84 -14.14
N ARG A 17 1.04 -8.33 -13.02
CA ARG A 17 2.10 -7.70 -12.22
C ARG A 17 3.37 -8.54 -12.20
N SER A 18 4.49 -7.92 -11.88
CA SER A 18 5.73 -8.67 -11.66
C SER A 18 5.68 -9.46 -10.35
N ASN A 19 6.37 -10.59 -10.30
CA ASN A 19 6.49 -11.40 -9.07
C ASN A 19 7.14 -10.58 -7.92
N SER A 20 8.14 -9.76 -8.25
CA SER A 20 8.76 -8.83 -7.30
C SER A 20 7.78 -7.82 -6.70
N THR A 21 6.70 -7.47 -7.40
CA THR A 21 5.65 -6.60 -6.87
C THR A 21 4.85 -7.32 -5.79
N ILE A 22 4.43 -8.57 -6.04
CA ILE A 22 3.70 -9.39 -5.06
C ILE A 22 4.54 -9.66 -3.82
N SER A 23 5.82 -10.01 -4.00
CA SER A 23 6.73 -10.27 -2.89
C SER A 23 6.92 -9.05 -1.98
N ARG A 24 7.16 -7.87 -2.58
CA ARG A 24 7.28 -6.61 -1.83
C ARG A 24 5.98 -6.28 -1.10
N GLU A 25 4.84 -6.48 -1.74
CA GLU A 25 3.55 -6.17 -1.14
C GLU A 25 3.21 -7.09 0.03
N LEU A 26 3.53 -8.38 -0.11
CA LEU A 26 3.45 -9.33 1.00
C LEU A 26 4.36 -8.91 2.15
N SER A 27 5.62 -8.59 1.89
CA SER A 27 6.56 -8.18 2.93
C SER A 27 6.06 -6.96 3.72
N ARG A 28 5.45 -5.97 3.05
CA ARG A 28 4.94 -4.75 3.70
C ARG A 28 3.67 -4.93 4.52
N ASN A 29 2.88 -5.96 4.19
CA ASN A 29 1.52 -6.14 4.70
C ASN A 29 1.33 -7.43 5.52
N THR A 30 2.38 -8.23 5.65
CA THR A 30 2.39 -9.48 6.40
C THR A 30 2.92 -9.23 7.81
N GLY A 31 2.19 -9.67 8.83
CA GLY A 31 2.69 -9.70 10.21
C GLY A 31 3.24 -11.07 10.60
N ASN A 32 3.60 -11.23 11.89
CA ASN A 32 4.18 -12.47 12.44
C ASN A 32 3.27 -13.70 12.30
N ARG A 33 1.96 -13.51 12.05
CA ARG A 33 0.98 -14.59 11.84
C ARG A 33 0.60 -14.79 10.37
N GLY A 34 1.36 -14.19 9.45
CA GLY A 34 1.04 -14.20 8.03
C GLY A 34 0.16 -13.02 7.60
N TYR A 35 -0.36 -13.11 6.37
CA TYR A 35 -1.15 -12.05 5.77
C TYR A 35 -2.55 -11.98 6.39
N CYS A 36 -2.92 -10.81 6.90
CA CYS A 36 -4.27 -10.49 7.39
C CYS A 36 -4.71 -9.14 6.83
N HIS A 37 -5.87 -9.09 6.17
CA HIS A 37 -6.32 -7.88 5.47
C HIS A 37 -6.50 -6.66 6.41
N LYS A 38 -6.97 -6.86 7.65
CA LYS A 38 -7.10 -5.79 8.64
C LYS A 38 -5.74 -5.21 9.02
N GLN A 39 -4.75 -6.08 9.24
CA GLN A 39 -3.39 -5.66 9.55
C GLN A 39 -2.74 -4.93 8.38
N ALA A 40 -2.89 -5.47 7.17
CA ALA A 40 -2.41 -4.83 5.94
C ALA A 40 -2.98 -3.42 5.79
N ASN A 41 -4.28 -3.25 6.02
CA ASN A 41 -4.94 -1.96 5.97
C ASN A 41 -4.40 -0.98 7.01
N ASN A 42 -4.26 -1.42 8.27
CA ASN A 42 -3.73 -0.57 9.34
C ASN A 42 -2.29 -0.12 9.02
N LEU A 43 -1.43 -1.03 8.57
CA LEU A 43 -0.06 -0.72 8.16
C LEU A 43 -0.02 0.29 6.98
N ALA A 44 -0.96 0.17 6.04
CA ALA A 44 -1.09 1.12 4.94
C ALA A 44 -1.55 2.50 5.45
N CYS A 45 -2.51 2.56 6.36
CA CYS A 45 -2.96 3.80 7.00
C CYS A 45 -1.84 4.48 7.79
N GLU A 46 -1.07 3.73 8.58
CA GLU A 46 0.08 4.25 9.33
C GLU A 46 1.14 4.87 8.40
N ARG A 47 1.49 4.19 7.31
CA ARG A 47 2.41 4.74 6.29
C ARG A 47 1.84 6.00 5.65
N HIS A 48 0.53 6.04 5.41
CA HIS A 48 -0.13 7.21 4.84
C HIS A 48 -0.20 8.39 5.83
N GLN A 49 -0.27 8.14 7.14
CA GLN A 49 -0.23 9.19 8.15
C GLN A 49 1.13 9.93 8.16
N GLN A 50 2.22 9.28 7.76
CA GLN A 50 3.52 9.92 7.55
C GLN A 50 3.62 10.71 6.23
N ASN A 51 2.49 11.27 5.76
CA ASN A 51 2.47 12.09 4.56
C ASN A 51 3.21 13.41 4.78
N LYS A 52 4.04 13.77 3.79
CA LYS A 52 4.79 15.04 3.75
C LYS A 52 3.91 16.27 3.53
N LEU A 53 2.59 16.09 3.36
CA LEU A 53 1.64 17.16 3.07
C LEU A 53 1.25 17.88 4.36
N THR A 54 2.16 18.71 4.87
CA THR A 54 1.95 19.55 6.05
C THR A 54 0.80 20.53 5.83
N ALA A 55 0.26 21.08 6.92
CA ALA A 55 -0.79 22.09 6.85
C ALA A 55 -0.40 23.29 5.98
N GLU A 56 0.87 23.70 6.04
CA GLU A 56 1.45 24.79 5.23
C GLU A 56 1.42 24.48 3.73
N ILE A 57 1.84 23.27 3.34
CA ILE A 57 1.82 22.83 1.94
C ILE A 57 0.38 22.74 1.42
N LYS A 58 -0.55 22.24 2.24
CA LYS A 58 -1.98 22.22 1.90
C LYS A 58 -2.55 23.62 1.68
N HIS A 59 -2.18 24.58 2.55
CA HIS A 59 -2.59 25.97 2.41
C HIS A 59 -2.03 26.60 1.13
N TYR A 60 -0.76 26.37 0.83
CA TYR A 60 -0.11 26.85 -0.41
C TYR A 60 -0.83 26.34 -1.66
N ILE A 61 -1.11 25.03 -1.72
CA ILE A 61 -1.82 24.40 -2.85
C ILE A 61 -3.22 25.03 -2.99
N SER A 62 -3.98 25.15 -1.90
CA SER A 62 -5.33 25.72 -1.92
C SER A 62 -5.34 27.17 -2.38
N LYS A 63 -4.35 27.98 -1.93
CA LYS A 63 -4.19 29.36 -2.41
C LYS A 63 -3.94 29.40 -3.90
N LYS A 64 -3.01 28.59 -4.41
CA LYS A 64 -2.66 28.55 -5.84
C LYS A 64 -3.82 28.08 -6.73
N LEU A 65 -4.64 27.15 -6.24
CA LEU A 65 -5.84 26.70 -6.97
C LEU A 65 -6.95 27.76 -7.05
N LYS A 66 -6.96 28.75 -6.16
CA LYS A 66 -7.92 29.88 -6.20
C LYS A 66 -7.44 31.05 -7.08
N GLU A 67 -6.16 31.07 -7.44
CA GLU A 67 -5.57 32.09 -8.32
C GLU A 67 -5.79 31.79 -9.81
N TYR A 68 -6.24 30.56 -10.14
CA TYR A 68 -6.69 30.12 -11.47
C TYR A 68 -8.22 30.12 -11.53
#